data_AF-A0A2H1W0G2-F1
#
_entry.id   AF-A0A2H1W0G2-F1
#
_cell.length_a   1.000
_cell.length_b   1.000
_cell.length_c   1.000
_cell.angle_alpha   90.00
_cell.angle_beta   90.00
_cell.angle_gamma   90.00
#
_symmetry.space_group_name_H-M   'P 1'
#
loop_
_entity.id
_entity.type
_entity.pdbx_description
1 polymer ?
#
loop_
_entity_poly.entity_id
_entity_poly.type
_entity_poly.pdbx_seq_one_letter_code
_entity_poly.pdbx_strand_id
1 'polypeptide(L)'
;MANDREVLREIWDGKLPICFQLAQEEIMEIQQPDAFYVMVPRLSYFPLVTDKMKRHFLRYISQENSDSEMWLDYNGQPLKWHYPIGFLYDLYCGNDPQLPWHLTVHFTKFPEDVLLHCTNKDVVEAHFMSTVKEADVLKHRGQVMSTMQKKDHNQLWLGLQNDKFDQFWAINRRLMESHGDSEGFKHIPIKLYSDDGTCSQRLVSPKNNDGSRKTLQQMIAELYPDKLDVQLRTHGIVIPTDTPLQWLSEHLSYPDNFLHMCVF
;
A
#
# COMPACT_ATOMS: atom_id res chain seq x y z
N MET A 1 2.96 20.02 -14.73
CA MET A 1 2.42 18.97 -15.62
C MET A 1 3.48 17.96 -16.06
N ALA A 2 4.59 18.33 -16.72
CA ALA A 2 5.65 17.36 -17.05
C ALA A 2 6.39 16.85 -15.79
N ASN A 3 6.79 17.76 -14.90
CA ASN A 3 7.50 17.43 -13.65
C ASN A 3 6.65 16.58 -12.69
N ASP A 4 5.34 16.76 -12.69
CA ASP A 4 4.45 15.98 -11.81
C ASP A 4 4.34 14.51 -12.25
N ARG A 5 4.49 14.23 -13.56
CA ARG A 5 4.55 12.85 -14.07
C ARG A 5 5.83 12.14 -13.66
N GLU A 6 6.93 12.87 -13.49
CA GLU A 6 8.19 12.31 -12.97
C GLU A 6 7.99 11.83 -11.53
N VAL A 7 7.31 12.61 -10.69
CA VAL A 7 6.94 12.18 -9.32
C VAL A 7 6.13 10.88 -9.36
N LEU A 8 5.10 10.79 -10.21
CA LEU A 8 4.31 9.56 -10.35
C LEU A 8 5.17 8.36 -10.75
N ARG A 9 6.15 8.56 -11.64
CA ARG A 9 7.05 7.50 -12.10
C ARG A 9 8.01 7.07 -10.98
N GLU A 10 8.61 8.01 -10.26
CA GLU A 10 9.50 7.71 -9.13
C GLU A 10 8.79 6.93 -8.03
N ILE A 11 7.55 7.32 -7.68
CA ILE A 11 6.72 6.59 -6.72
C ILE A 11 6.41 5.17 -7.23
N TRP A 12 6.09 5.03 -8.52
CA TRP A 12 5.82 3.73 -9.14
C TRP A 12 7.02 2.80 -9.15
N ASP A 13 8.19 3.32 -9.54
CA ASP A 13 9.42 2.55 -9.69
C ASP A 13 10.10 2.26 -8.33
N GLY A 14 9.58 2.81 -7.23
CA GLY A 14 10.06 2.60 -5.87
C GLY A 14 10.08 1.13 -5.46
N LYS A 15 11.25 0.64 -5.03
CA LYS A 15 11.47 -0.74 -4.59
C LYS A 15 12.11 -0.83 -3.21
N LEU A 16 11.93 -1.98 -2.57
CA LEU A 16 12.53 -2.34 -1.30
C LEU A 16 13.41 -3.59 -1.46
N PRO A 17 14.67 -3.59 -1.00
CA PRO A 17 15.44 -4.82 -0.86
C PRO A 17 14.90 -5.61 0.33
N ILE A 18 14.40 -6.82 0.07
CA ILE A 18 13.84 -7.71 1.10
C ILE A 18 14.66 -9.00 1.15
N CYS A 19 14.95 -9.44 2.36
CA CYS A 19 15.55 -10.72 2.69
C CYS A 19 14.48 -11.62 3.31
N PHE A 20 14.06 -12.66 2.61
CA PHE A 20 13.15 -13.66 3.16
C PHE A 20 13.95 -14.83 3.75
N GLN A 21 13.59 -15.24 4.96
CA GLN A 21 14.17 -16.41 5.65
C GLN A 21 13.03 -17.34 6.08
N LEU A 22 13.22 -18.65 5.89
CA LEU A 22 12.26 -19.63 6.40
C LEU A 22 12.37 -19.72 7.93
N ALA A 23 11.24 -19.77 8.63
CA ALA A 23 11.22 -19.96 10.07
C ALA A 23 11.94 -21.26 10.46
N GLN A 24 12.73 -21.24 11.54
CA GLN A 24 13.59 -22.38 11.90
C GLN A 24 12.78 -23.63 12.22
N GLU A 25 11.61 -23.47 12.82
CA GLU A 25 10.67 -24.52 13.17
C GLU A 25 9.99 -25.19 11.97
N GLU A 26 10.08 -24.59 10.77
CA GLU A 26 9.51 -25.14 9.52
C GLU A 26 10.51 -26.04 8.79
N ILE A 27 11.81 -25.95 9.11
CA ILE A 27 12.88 -26.65 8.41
C ILE A 27 12.89 -28.12 8.83
N MET A 28 12.58 -29.01 7.89
CA MET A 28 12.57 -30.47 8.11
C MET A 28 13.83 -31.16 7.62
N GLU A 29 14.57 -30.53 6.70
CA GLU A 29 15.82 -31.07 6.15
C GLU A 29 17.04 -30.75 7.02
N ILE A 30 18.08 -31.56 6.92
CA ILE A 30 19.36 -31.32 7.62
C ILE A 30 20.03 -30.04 7.09
N GLN A 31 19.80 -29.70 5.83
CA GLN A 31 20.33 -28.49 5.20
C GLN A 31 19.40 -27.30 5.43
N GLN A 32 19.94 -26.23 6.02
CA GLN A 32 19.21 -24.98 6.13
C GLN A 32 19.03 -24.32 4.75
N PRO A 33 17.83 -23.78 4.46
CA PRO A 33 17.59 -23.07 3.21
C PRO A 33 18.36 -21.75 3.17
N ASP A 34 18.95 -21.45 2.01
CA ASP A 34 19.53 -20.13 1.76
C ASP A 34 18.44 -19.06 1.81
N ALA A 35 18.79 -17.90 2.39
CA ALA A 35 17.92 -16.73 2.40
C ALA A 35 17.64 -16.24 0.97
N PHE A 36 16.40 -15.79 0.73
CA PHE A 36 15.95 -15.34 -0.59
C PHE A 36 15.93 -13.81 -0.65
N TYR A 37 16.83 -13.22 -1.43
CA TYR A 37 16.93 -11.76 -1.60
C TYR A 37 16.27 -11.29 -2.89
N VAL A 38 15.45 -10.24 -2.81
CA VAL A 38 14.78 -9.67 -3.99
C VAL A 38 14.41 -8.20 -3.79
N MET A 39 14.45 -7.43 -4.88
CA MET A 39 13.90 -6.08 -4.93
C MET A 39 12.39 -6.15 -5.22
N VAL A 40 11.57 -5.68 -4.28
CA VAL A 40 10.11 -5.78 -4.35
C VAL A 40 9.48 -4.39 -4.55
N PRO A 41 8.51 -4.22 -5.47
CA PRO A 41 7.83 -2.94 -5.66
C PRO A 41 7.06 -2.50 -4.40
N ARG A 42 7.26 -1.24 -3.98
CA ARG A 42 6.56 -0.66 -2.82
C ARG A 42 5.05 -0.64 -2.99
N LEU A 43 4.58 -0.40 -4.22
CA LEU A 43 3.16 -0.23 -4.51
C LEU A 43 2.36 -1.53 -4.64
N SER A 44 3.02 -2.69 -4.61
CA SER A 44 2.37 -3.98 -4.77
C SER A 44 1.93 -4.59 -3.44
N TYR A 45 1.36 -5.80 -3.50
CA TYR A 45 0.96 -6.63 -2.36
C TYR A 45 1.77 -7.93 -2.35
N PHE A 46 2.13 -8.45 -1.18
CA PHE A 46 3.01 -9.63 -1.07
C PHE A 46 2.55 -10.85 -1.88
N PRO A 47 1.26 -11.23 -1.93
CA PRO A 47 0.81 -12.38 -2.71
C PRO A 47 1.04 -12.26 -4.23
N LEU A 48 1.31 -11.06 -4.75
CA LEU A 48 1.58 -10.84 -6.17
C LEU A 48 3.04 -11.05 -6.56
N VAL A 49 3.95 -10.98 -5.59
CA VAL A 49 5.41 -10.89 -5.82
C VAL A 49 6.20 -12.02 -5.18
N THR A 50 5.55 -12.90 -4.42
CA THR A 50 6.20 -13.94 -3.60
C THR A 50 6.24 -15.34 -4.25
N ASP A 51 5.66 -15.55 -5.43
CA ASP A 51 5.57 -16.86 -6.09
C ASP A 51 6.93 -17.59 -6.24
N LYS A 52 7.98 -16.85 -6.61
CA LYS A 52 9.33 -17.41 -6.76
C LYS A 52 9.94 -17.81 -5.42
N MET A 53 9.75 -16.97 -4.41
CA MET A 53 10.20 -17.19 -3.04
C MET A 53 9.48 -18.39 -2.42
N LYS A 54 8.16 -18.49 -2.57
CA LYS A 54 7.36 -19.63 -2.10
C LYS A 54 7.88 -20.95 -2.68
N ARG A 55 8.11 -21.02 -4.00
CA ARG A 55 8.68 -22.23 -4.66
C ARG A 55 10.08 -22.61 -4.19
N HIS A 56 10.88 -21.64 -3.74
CA HIS A 56 12.20 -21.90 -3.17
C HIS A 56 12.07 -22.61 -1.81
N PHE A 57 11.27 -22.07 -0.89
CA PHE A 57 11.14 -22.63 0.46
C PHE A 57 10.27 -23.89 0.55
N LEU A 58 9.33 -24.11 -0.37
CA LEU A 58 8.53 -25.34 -0.41
C LEU A 58 9.36 -26.63 -0.49
N ARG A 59 10.63 -26.54 -0.91
CA ARG A 59 11.55 -27.68 -1.00
C ARG A 59 12.09 -28.14 0.35
N TYR A 60 11.97 -27.31 1.39
CA TYR A 60 12.60 -27.53 2.70
C TYR A 60 11.59 -27.81 3.83
N ILE A 61 10.29 -27.77 3.52
CA ILE A 61 9.20 -28.02 4.47
C ILE A 61 8.59 -29.42 4.28
N SER A 62 7.82 -29.88 5.26
CA SER A 62 7.07 -31.14 5.16
C SER A 62 6.08 -31.12 3.99
N GLN A 63 5.95 -32.27 3.30
CA GLN A 63 4.95 -32.45 2.24
C GLN A 63 3.51 -32.28 2.73
N GLU A 64 3.25 -32.54 4.02
CA GLU A 64 1.92 -32.31 4.60
C GLU A 64 1.53 -30.83 4.62
N ASN A 65 2.52 -29.93 4.63
CA ASN A 65 2.33 -28.48 4.68
C ASN A 65 2.49 -27.81 3.30
N SER A 66 2.67 -28.58 2.22
CA SER A 66 2.93 -28.01 0.88
C SER A 66 1.75 -27.20 0.35
N ASP A 67 0.54 -27.58 0.75
CA ASP A 67 -0.71 -26.92 0.38
C ASP A 67 -1.15 -25.85 1.40
N SER A 68 -0.39 -25.69 2.50
CA SER A 68 -0.69 -24.70 3.52
C SER A 68 -0.50 -23.27 3.01
N GLU A 69 -1.25 -22.36 3.62
CA GLU A 69 -1.17 -20.95 3.29
C GLU A 69 0.08 -20.31 3.89
N MET A 70 0.86 -19.66 3.04
CA MET A 70 2.10 -18.99 3.44
C MET A 70 1.76 -17.62 4.02
N TRP A 71 2.35 -17.28 5.16
CA TRP A 71 2.25 -15.95 5.76
C TRP A 71 3.64 -15.41 6.10
N LEU A 72 3.71 -14.09 6.28
CA LEU A 72 4.95 -13.37 6.52
C LEU A 72 4.92 -12.73 7.90
N ASP A 73 6.06 -12.77 8.56
CA ASP A 73 6.30 -12.21 9.87
C ASP A 73 7.42 -11.17 9.82
N TYR A 74 7.27 -10.12 10.62
CA TYR A 74 8.35 -9.20 10.94
C TYR A 74 8.44 -9.05 12.47
N ASN A 75 9.54 -9.53 13.06
CA ASN A 75 9.79 -9.44 14.50
C ASN A 75 8.63 -9.94 15.38
N GLY A 76 7.99 -11.05 14.99
CA GLY A 76 6.85 -11.63 15.71
C GLY A 76 5.50 -10.95 15.41
N GLN A 77 5.44 -10.01 14.45
CA GLN A 77 4.21 -9.39 13.97
C GLN A 77 3.82 -9.96 12.59
N PRO A 78 2.67 -10.65 12.48
CA PRO A 78 2.13 -11.08 11.20
C PRO A 78 1.81 -9.90 10.27
N LEU A 79 2.31 -9.96 9.04
CA LEU A 79 2.14 -8.91 8.05
C LEU A 79 0.83 -9.06 7.27
N LYS A 80 -0.02 -8.04 7.36
CA LYS A 80 -1.30 -7.96 6.64
C LYS A 80 -1.08 -7.84 5.14
N TRP A 81 -1.31 -8.92 4.39
CA TRP A 81 -1.05 -8.97 2.94
C TRP A 81 -1.82 -7.92 2.13
N HIS A 82 -2.98 -7.48 2.63
CA HIS A 82 -3.86 -6.52 1.98
C HIS A 82 -3.41 -5.06 2.17
N TYR A 83 -2.28 -4.84 2.85
CA TYR A 83 -1.62 -3.55 2.91
C TYR A 83 -0.48 -3.48 1.88
N PRO A 84 -0.29 -2.34 1.19
CA PRO A 84 0.82 -2.18 0.26
C PRO A 84 2.17 -2.41 0.94
N ILE A 85 3.11 -3.04 0.23
CA ILE A 85 4.40 -3.47 0.79
C ILE A 85 5.22 -2.28 1.31
N GLY A 86 5.26 -1.19 0.56
CA GLY A 86 5.95 0.04 0.95
C GLY A 86 5.36 0.66 2.21
N PHE A 87 4.04 0.60 2.36
CA PHE A 87 3.37 1.09 3.55
C PHE A 87 3.66 0.22 4.77
N LEU A 88 3.65 -1.11 4.63
CA LEU A 88 4.05 -2.01 5.72
C LEU A 88 5.48 -1.71 6.19
N TYR A 89 6.41 -1.49 5.27
CA TYR A 89 7.78 -1.10 5.63
C TYR A 89 7.82 0.24 6.37
N ASP A 90 7.12 1.26 5.87
CA ASP A 90 7.10 2.58 6.50
C ASP A 90 6.48 2.55 7.90
N LEU A 91 5.49 1.68 8.11
CA LEU A 91 4.81 1.48 9.40
C LEU A 91 5.71 0.80 10.43
N TYR A 92 6.37 -0.31 10.05
CA TYR A 92 7.14 -1.12 10.99
C TYR A 92 8.61 -0.71 11.12
N CYS A 93 9.20 -0.16 10.06
CA CYS A 93 10.64 0.16 10.00
C CYS A 93 10.90 1.66 9.81
N GLY A 94 9.89 2.50 9.57
CA GLY A 94 10.16 3.88 9.16
C GLY A 94 10.90 4.73 10.20
N ASN A 95 10.79 4.41 11.50
CA ASN A 95 11.48 5.14 12.57
C ASN A 95 12.95 4.73 12.74
N ASP A 96 13.30 3.50 12.36
CA ASP A 96 14.67 3.00 12.29
C ASP A 96 14.85 2.17 11.00
N PRO A 97 15.06 2.84 9.85
CA PRO A 97 15.06 2.18 8.55
C PRO A 97 16.29 1.29 8.39
N GLN A 98 16.07 -0.02 8.50
CA GLN A 98 17.10 -1.03 8.27
C GLN A 98 16.88 -1.73 6.93
N LEU A 99 17.97 -1.91 6.17
CA LEU A 99 17.96 -2.60 4.88
C LEU A 99 19.05 -3.69 4.84
N PRO A 100 18.78 -4.84 4.19
CA PRO A 100 17.50 -5.23 3.61
C PRO A 100 16.43 -5.44 4.70
N TRP A 101 15.16 -5.35 4.32
CA TRP A 101 14.07 -5.67 5.24
C TRP A 101 14.03 -7.19 5.45
N HIS A 102 14.32 -7.65 6.66
CA HIS A 102 14.37 -9.08 6.97
C HIS A 102 12.98 -9.56 7.38
N LEU A 103 12.43 -10.51 6.62
CA LEU A 103 11.12 -11.11 6.84
C LEU A 103 11.24 -12.61 7.07
N THR A 104 10.46 -13.11 8.02
CA THR A 104 10.36 -14.55 8.27
C THR A 104 9.16 -15.12 7.52
N VAL A 105 9.34 -16.27 6.87
CA VAL A 105 8.34 -16.97 6.09
C VAL A 105 7.85 -18.16 6.90
N HIS A 106 6.53 -18.31 6.99
CA HIS A 106 5.87 -19.39 7.70
C HIS A 106 4.88 -20.11 6.77
N PHE A 107 4.68 -21.41 7.00
CA PHE A 107 3.71 -22.24 6.29
C PHE A 107 2.72 -22.93 7.24
N THR A 108 3.03 -22.98 8.53
CA THR A 108 2.16 -23.51 9.58
C THR A 108 1.67 -22.39 10.51
N LYS A 109 0.76 -22.73 11.43
CA LYS A 109 0.26 -21.84 12.48
C LYS A 109 -0.22 -20.48 11.94
N PHE A 110 -1.04 -20.53 10.89
CA PHE A 110 -1.58 -19.32 10.29
C PHE A 110 -2.34 -18.49 11.36
N PRO A 111 -2.04 -17.20 11.53
CA PRO A 111 -2.62 -16.37 12.58
C PRO A 111 -4.02 -15.88 12.16
N GLU A 112 -5.02 -16.75 12.34
CA GLU A 112 -6.43 -16.56 11.96
C GLU A 112 -7.08 -15.28 12.55
N ASP A 113 -6.68 -14.90 13.76
CA ASP A 113 -7.26 -13.73 14.45
C ASP A 113 -6.72 -12.39 13.90
N VAL A 114 -5.65 -12.42 13.11
CA VAL A 114 -4.92 -11.22 12.65
C VAL A 114 -4.93 -11.08 11.13
N LEU A 115 -4.78 -12.19 10.41
CA LEU A 115 -4.62 -12.20 8.96
C LEU A 115 -5.88 -12.68 8.26
N LEU A 116 -6.19 -12.03 7.14
CA LEU A 116 -7.20 -12.52 6.20
C LEU A 116 -6.57 -13.61 5.33
N HIS A 117 -7.34 -14.64 4.99
CA HIS A 117 -6.90 -15.60 3.97
C HIS A 117 -6.80 -14.96 2.57
N CYS A 118 -5.82 -15.40 1.80
CA CYS A 118 -5.53 -15.02 0.42
C CYS A 118 -5.26 -16.28 -0.40
N THR A 119 -6.32 -16.99 -0.77
CA THR A 119 -6.24 -18.28 -1.47
C THR A 119 -5.70 -18.18 -2.90
N ASN A 120 -5.87 -17.03 -3.56
CA ASN A 120 -5.40 -16.79 -4.92
C ASN A 120 -5.30 -15.28 -5.23
N LYS A 121 -4.83 -14.96 -6.45
CA LYS A 121 -4.65 -13.58 -6.91
C LYS A 121 -5.98 -12.85 -7.16
N ASP A 122 -7.09 -13.56 -7.36
CA ASP A 122 -8.40 -12.95 -7.56
C ASP A 122 -8.92 -12.31 -6.26
N VAL A 123 -8.55 -12.85 -5.09
CA VAL A 123 -8.84 -12.23 -3.78
C VAL A 123 -8.13 -10.88 -3.67
N VAL A 124 -6.88 -10.80 -4.14
CA VAL A 124 -6.11 -9.55 -4.17
C VAL A 124 -6.73 -8.55 -5.14
N GLU A 125 -7.14 -9.00 -6.33
CA GLU A 125 -7.85 -8.16 -7.32
C GLU A 125 -9.16 -7.60 -6.73
N ALA A 126 -9.95 -8.45 -6.07
CA ALA A 126 -11.20 -8.06 -5.45
C ALA A 126 -10.99 -7.03 -4.34
N HIS A 127 -9.97 -7.22 -3.49
CA HIS A 127 -9.58 -6.26 -2.47
C HIS A 127 -9.16 -4.93 -3.09
N PHE A 128 -8.23 -4.96 -4.03
CA PHE A 128 -7.75 -3.79 -4.76
C PHE A 128 -8.90 -3.00 -5.41
N MET A 129 -9.82 -3.68 -6.10
CA MET A 129 -10.99 -3.04 -6.71
C MET A 129 -12.01 -2.52 -5.71
N SER A 130 -12.15 -3.17 -4.55
CA SER A 130 -12.97 -2.65 -3.45
C SER A 130 -12.42 -1.31 -2.95
N THR A 131 -11.10 -1.22 -2.72
CA THR A 131 -10.44 -0.01 -2.22
C THR A 131 -10.46 1.13 -3.25
N VAL A 132 -10.21 0.85 -4.54
CA VAL A 132 -10.33 1.90 -5.58
C VAL A 132 -11.75 2.45 -5.67
N LYS A 133 -12.78 1.60 -5.56
CA LYS A 133 -14.19 2.04 -5.54
C LYS A 133 -14.48 2.89 -4.32
N GLU A 134 -13.98 2.51 -3.15
CA GLU A 134 -14.10 3.30 -1.92
C GLU A 134 -13.48 4.69 -2.09
N ALA A 135 -12.26 4.77 -2.63
CA ALA A 135 -11.59 6.03 -2.91
C ALA A 135 -12.40 6.90 -3.88
N ASP A 136 -12.98 6.32 -4.93
CA ASP A 136 -13.82 7.06 -5.88
C ASP A 136 -15.15 7.54 -5.26
N VAL A 137 -15.70 6.82 -4.27
CA VAL A 137 -16.85 7.30 -3.48
C VAL A 137 -16.48 8.56 -2.69
N LEU A 138 -15.28 8.59 -2.09
CA LEU A 138 -14.78 9.75 -1.36
C LEU A 138 -14.51 10.94 -2.30
N LYS A 139 -13.88 10.71 -3.44
CA LYS A 139 -13.50 11.75 -4.40
C LYS A 139 -14.66 12.27 -5.23
N HIS A 140 -15.46 11.36 -5.81
CA HIS A 140 -16.44 11.65 -6.88
C HIS A 140 -17.80 10.99 -6.65
N ARG A 141 -18.10 10.50 -5.44
CA ARG A 141 -19.35 9.77 -5.13
C ARG A 141 -19.55 8.51 -6.00
N GLY A 142 -18.46 7.91 -6.49
CA GLY A 142 -18.49 6.68 -7.31
C GLY A 142 -18.80 6.92 -8.79
N GLN A 143 -18.92 8.18 -9.22
CA GLN A 143 -19.34 8.52 -10.58
C GLN A 143 -18.30 8.10 -11.62
N VAL A 144 -17.00 8.29 -11.35
CA VAL A 144 -15.98 7.95 -12.33
C VAL A 144 -15.91 6.43 -12.51
N MET A 145 -15.83 5.66 -11.41
CA MET A 145 -15.77 4.20 -11.47
C MET A 145 -16.99 3.56 -12.10
N SER A 146 -18.19 4.14 -11.92
CA SER A 146 -19.42 3.66 -12.54
C SER A 146 -19.52 3.92 -14.05
N THR A 147 -18.83 4.94 -14.57
CA THR A 147 -18.75 5.20 -16.02
C THR A 147 -17.71 4.34 -16.74
N MET A 148 -16.80 3.69 -16.00
CA MET A 148 -15.76 2.83 -16.56
C MET A 148 -16.33 1.48 -17.02
N GLN A 149 -15.78 0.96 -18.11
CA GLN A 149 -16.13 -0.37 -18.61
C GLN A 149 -15.31 -1.45 -17.90
N LYS A 150 -15.76 -2.72 -17.95
CA LYS A 150 -15.01 -3.85 -17.38
C LYS A 150 -13.55 -3.93 -17.87
N LYS A 151 -13.31 -3.59 -19.14
CA LYS A 151 -11.95 -3.53 -19.71
C LYS A 151 -11.06 -2.50 -19.01
N ASP A 152 -11.63 -1.39 -18.55
CA ASP A 152 -10.91 -0.32 -17.87
C ASP A 152 -10.50 -0.79 -16.46
N HIS A 153 -11.42 -1.46 -15.74
CA HIS A 153 -11.13 -2.10 -14.45
C HIS A 153 -10.04 -3.16 -14.58
N ASN A 154 -10.16 -4.05 -15.57
CA ASN A 154 -9.14 -5.06 -15.86
C ASN A 154 -7.78 -4.41 -16.21
N GLN A 155 -7.79 -3.29 -16.92
CA GLN A 155 -6.55 -2.59 -17.28
C GLN A 155 -5.87 -1.96 -16.07
N LEU A 156 -6.61 -1.41 -15.10
CA LEU A 156 -6.06 -0.97 -13.81
C LEU A 156 -5.39 -2.14 -13.10
N TRP A 157 -6.10 -3.27 -12.96
CA TRP A 157 -5.56 -4.46 -12.31
C TRP A 157 -4.31 -5.01 -12.99
N LEU A 158 -4.36 -5.25 -14.31
CA LEU A 158 -3.24 -5.78 -15.07
C LEU A 158 -2.05 -4.81 -15.08
N GLY A 159 -2.31 -3.50 -15.05
CA GLY A 159 -1.29 -2.47 -14.90
C GLY A 159 -0.51 -2.61 -13.59
N LEU A 160 -1.22 -2.80 -12.47
CA LEU A 160 -0.61 -3.05 -11.16
C LEU A 160 0.11 -4.41 -11.11
N GLN A 161 -0.59 -5.49 -11.49
CA GLN A 161 -0.09 -6.86 -11.39
C GLN A 161 1.20 -7.08 -12.19
N ASN A 162 1.31 -6.46 -13.38
CA ASN A 162 2.44 -6.65 -14.28
C ASN A 162 3.47 -5.51 -14.24
N ASP A 163 3.37 -4.61 -13.25
CA ASP A 163 4.28 -3.48 -13.07
C ASP A 163 4.36 -2.59 -14.34
N LYS A 164 3.19 -2.24 -14.91
CA LYS A 164 3.04 -1.44 -16.14
C LYS A 164 2.41 -0.09 -15.86
N PHE A 165 3.25 0.86 -15.44
CA PHE A 165 2.89 2.26 -15.18
C PHE A 165 1.99 2.89 -16.27
N ASP A 166 2.40 2.87 -17.54
CA ASP A 166 1.67 3.56 -18.61
C ASP A 166 0.29 2.92 -18.86
N GLN A 167 0.19 1.59 -18.68
CA GLN A 167 -1.08 0.86 -18.77
C GLN A 167 -2.02 1.26 -17.63
N PHE A 168 -1.50 1.34 -16.41
CA PHE A 168 -2.24 1.72 -15.22
C PHE A 168 -2.73 3.18 -15.30
N TRP A 169 -1.82 4.12 -15.54
CA TRP A 169 -2.10 5.56 -15.52
C TRP A 169 -2.93 6.04 -16.71
N ALA A 170 -2.98 5.28 -17.82
CA ALA A 170 -3.91 5.55 -18.92
C ALA A 170 -5.38 5.57 -18.45
N ILE A 171 -5.71 4.75 -17.44
CA ILE A 171 -7.04 4.70 -16.81
C ILE A 171 -7.07 5.51 -15.51
N ASN A 172 -6.08 5.33 -14.63
CA ASN A 172 -6.09 5.93 -13.28
C ASN A 172 -6.14 7.45 -13.29
N ARG A 173 -5.61 8.12 -14.33
CA ARG A 173 -5.72 9.58 -14.48
C ARG A 173 -7.16 10.09 -14.42
N ARG A 174 -8.14 9.33 -14.93
CA ARG A 174 -9.57 9.70 -14.87
C ARG A 174 -10.09 9.78 -13.43
N LEU A 175 -9.49 9.02 -12.53
CA LEU A 175 -9.78 9.01 -11.09
C LEU A 175 -9.00 10.09 -10.32
N MET A 176 -8.02 10.74 -10.95
CA MET A 176 -7.24 11.82 -10.34
C MET A 176 -7.61 13.20 -10.91
N GLU A 177 -8.25 13.24 -12.08
CA GLU A 177 -8.79 14.45 -12.68
C GLU A 177 -10.06 14.93 -11.97
N SER A 178 -10.20 16.25 -11.82
CA SER A 178 -11.45 16.85 -11.35
C SER A 178 -12.47 16.92 -12.48
N HIS A 179 -13.72 16.55 -12.20
CA HIS A 179 -14.81 16.57 -13.17
C HIS A 179 -15.77 17.73 -12.89
N GLY A 180 -15.98 18.62 -13.88
CA GLY A 180 -16.95 19.73 -13.82
C GLY A 180 -16.39 21.03 -13.19
N ASP A 181 -17.28 21.86 -12.63
CA ASP A 181 -16.94 23.17 -12.01
C ASP A 181 -16.27 23.02 -10.62
N SER A 182 -16.14 21.81 -10.10
CA SER A 182 -15.44 21.57 -8.84
C SER A 182 -13.93 21.55 -9.05
N GLU A 183 -13.21 22.54 -8.52
CA GLU A 183 -11.74 22.51 -8.49
C GLU A 183 -11.23 21.53 -7.40
N GLY A 184 -11.28 20.22 -7.65
CA GLY A 184 -10.70 19.20 -6.76
C GLY A 184 -11.66 18.08 -6.35
N PHE A 185 -11.15 17.18 -5.51
CA PHE A 185 -11.93 16.08 -4.95
C PHE A 185 -12.97 16.57 -3.94
N LYS A 186 -14.02 15.78 -3.69
CA LYS A 186 -14.98 16.06 -2.61
C LYS A 186 -14.35 15.83 -1.23
N HIS A 187 -13.65 14.70 -1.06
CA HIS A 187 -12.82 14.40 0.10
C HIS A 187 -11.54 13.71 -0.34
N ILE A 188 -10.49 13.83 0.47
CA ILE A 188 -9.23 13.14 0.28
C ILE A 188 -9.35 11.71 0.82
N PRO A 189 -9.12 10.66 0.00
CA PRO A 189 -8.98 9.29 0.50
C PRO A 189 -7.67 9.15 1.26
N ILE A 190 -7.74 9.13 2.58
CA ILE A 190 -6.58 9.08 3.47
C ILE A 190 -6.82 8.12 4.63
N LYS A 191 -5.81 7.32 4.95
CA LYS A 191 -5.75 6.44 6.11
C LYS A 191 -4.52 6.84 6.92
N LEU A 192 -4.76 7.23 8.18
CA LEU A 192 -3.74 7.65 9.12
C LEU A 192 -3.46 6.51 10.09
N TYR A 193 -2.20 6.11 10.22
CA TYR A 193 -1.79 4.98 11.04
C TYR A 193 -0.86 5.47 12.13
N SER A 194 -1.22 5.21 13.38
CA SER A 194 -0.33 5.42 14.52
C SER A 194 0.72 4.30 14.60
N ASP A 195 1.78 4.51 15.39
CA ASP A 195 2.85 3.51 15.60
C ASP A 195 2.36 2.15 16.14
N ASP A 196 1.22 2.13 16.83
CA ASP A 196 0.58 0.90 17.34
C ASP A 196 -0.20 0.12 16.26
N GLY A 197 -0.20 0.61 15.02
CA GLY A 197 -0.94 0.03 13.89
C GLY A 197 -2.42 0.39 13.86
N THR A 198 -2.90 1.24 14.78
CA THR A 198 -4.29 1.72 14.78
C THR A 198 -4.53 2.63 13.58
N CYS A 199 -5.47 2.22 12.71
CA CYS A 199 -5.88 3.00 11.55
C CYS A 199 -7.04 3.93 11.90
N SER A 200 -6.90 5.22 11.59
CA SER A 200 -7.97 6.21 11.62
C SER A 200 -8.25 6.73 10.22
N GLN A 201 -9.51 6.61 9.78
CA GLN A 201 -10.00 7.20 8.54
C GLN A 201 -11.09 8.21 8.87
N ARG A 202 -10.95 9.43 8.35
CA ARG A 202 -11.87 10.55 8.58
C ARG A 202 -12.17 11.24 7.25
N LEU A 203 -13.29 11.96 7.20
CA LEU A 203 -13.62 12.78 6.05
C LEU A 203 -12.76 14.05 6.07
N VAL A 204 -11.78 14.12 5.18
CA VAL A 204 -10.88 15.27 5.05
C VAL A 204 -11.24 16.05 3.78
N SER A 205 -11.63 17.32 3.94
CA SER A 205 -11.85 18.24 2.82
C SER A 205 -10.49 18.70 2.26
N PRO A 206 -10.29 18.72 0.92
CA PRO A 206 -9.09 19.29 0.30
C PRO A 206 -9.03 20.82 0.38
N LYS A 207 -10.10 21.48 0.83
CA LYS A 207 -10.21 22.94 0.93
C LYS A 207 -10.53 23.39 2.35
N ASN A 208 -10.07 24.59 2.67
CA ASN A 208 -10.45 25.33 3.87
C ASN A 208 -11.84 25.97 3.69
N ASN A 209 -12.39 26.51 4.78
CA ASN A 209 -13.70 27.17 4.78
C ASN A 209 -13.76 28.41 3.88
N ASP A 210 -12.63 29.05 3.61
CA ASP A 210 -12.48 30.19 2.71
C ASP A 210 -12.31 29.78 1.23
N GLY A 211 -12.33 28.48 0.94
CA GLY A 211 -12.13 27.91 -0.41
C GLY A 211 -10.67 27.73 -0.81
N SER A 212 -9.70 28.17 0.00
CA SER A 212 -8.27 27.96 -0.28
C SER A 212 -7.89 26.48 -0.19
N ARG A 213 -6.82 26.08 -0.89
CA ARG A 213 -6.29 24.70 -0.83
C ARG A 213 -5.77 24.41 0.58
N LYS A 214 -6.26 23.33 1.17
CA LYS A 214 -5.82 22.88 2.49
C LYS A 214 -4.44 22.24 2.39
N THR A 215 -3.54 22.64 3.29
CA THR A 215 -2.20 22.06 3.43
C THR A 215 -2.20 20.92 4.45
N LEU A 216 -1.13 20.13 4.44
CA LEU A 216 -0.93 19.07 5.42
C LEU A 216 -0.92 19.60 6.86
N GLN A 217 -0.29 20.76 7.11
CA GLN A 217 -0.22 21.42 8.41
C GLN A 217 -1.62 21.74 8.95
N GLN A 218 -2.49 22.28 8.11
CA GLN A 218 -3.85 22.65 8.49
C GLN A 218 -4.68 21.40 8.83
N MET A 219 -4.53 20.32 8.08
CA MET A 219 -5.15 19.04 8.40
C MET A 219 -4.64 18.46 9.72
N ILE A 220 -3.32 18.50 9.95
CA ILE A 220 -2.73 18.03 11.21
C ILE A 220 -3.32 18.81 12.40
N ALA A 221 -3.38 20.13 12.30
CA ALA A 221 -3.94 20.98 13.36
C ALA A 221 -5.42 20.69 13.64
N GLU A 222 -6.21 20.34 12.62
CA GLU A 222 -7.62 19.95 12.79
C GLU A 222 -7.78 18.56 13.42
N LEU A 223 -6.94 17.59 13.04
CA LEU A 223 -7.10 16.20 13.44
C LEU A 223 -6.42 15.87 14.77
N TYR A 224 -5.35 16.60 15.11
CA TYR A 224 -4.50 16.40 16.28
C TYR A 224 -4.23 17.73 17.02
N PRO A 225 -5.27 18.44 17.50
CA PRO A 225 -5.11 19.78 18.11
C PRO A 225 -4.22 19.77 19.35
N ASP A 226 -4.18 18.64 20.07
CA ASP A 226 -3.45 18.49 21.33
C ASP A 226 -2.05 17.88 21.17
N LYS A 227 -1.63 17.50 19.96
CA LYS A 227 -0.30 16.92 19.70
C LYS A 227 0.61 17.95 19.05
N LEU A 228 1.74 18.21 19.69
CA LEU A 228 2.82 19.00 19.12
C LEU A 228 3.70 18.11 18.23
N ASP A 229 4.29 18.70 17.20
CA ASP A 229 5.30 18.09 16.31
C ASP A 229 4.88 16.80 15.57
N VAL A 230 3.59 16.66 15.26
CA VAL A 230 3.10 15.53 14.44
C VAL A 230 3.71 15.59 13.04
N GLN A 231 4.38 14.51 12.65
CA GLN A 231 4.92 14.31 11.31
C GLN A 231 4.18 13.18 10.60
N LEU A 232 4.20 13.23 9.26
CA LEU A 232 3.57 12.24 8.41
C LEU A 232 4.57 11.68 7.41
N ARG A 233 4.62 10.36 7.32
CA ARG A 233 5.48 9.62 6.39
C ARG A 233 4.61 8.82 5.42
N THR A 234 5.02 8.81 4.15
CA THR A 234 4.51 7.89 3.14
C THR A 234 5.56 7.68 2.05
N HIS A 235 5.57 6.52 1.41
CA HIS A 235 6.57 6.13 0.40
C HIS A 235 8.03 6.28 0.86
N GLY A 236 8.27 6.09 2.16
CA GLY A 236 9.58 6.21 2.79
C GLY A 236 10.09 7.64 3.00
N ILE A 237 9.26 8.66 2.77
CA ILE A 237 9.65 10.07 2.94
C ILE A 237 8.75 10.79 3.93
N VAL A 238 9.31 11.74 4.67
CA VAL A 238 8.56 12.66 5.52
C VAL A 238 8.01 13.78 4.66
N ILE A 239 6.71 14.05 4.77
CA ILE A 239 6.03 15.00 3.91
C ILE A 239 6.12 16.42 4.50
N PRO A 240 6.61 17.42 3.75
CA PRO A 240 6.60 18.81 4.18
C PRO A 240 5.19 19.30 4.54
N THR A 241 5.05 19.99 5.66
CA THR A 241 3.74 20.37 6.21
C THR A 241 3.01 21.41 5.37
N ASP A 242 3.71 22.17 4.54
CA ASP A 242 3.15 23.14 3.59
C ASP A 242 2.59 22.48 2.31
N THR A 243 2.79 21.17 2.13
CA THR A 243 2.33 20.47 0.92
C THR A 243 0.79 20.49 0.81
N PRO A 244 0.21 20.90 -0.33
CA PRO A 244 -1.23 20.87 -0.56
C PRO A 244 -1.81 19.46 -0.56
N LEU A 245 -2.90 19.22 0.17
CA LEU A 245 -3.54 17.90 0.29
C LEU A 245 -4.04 17.35 -1.05
N GLN A 246 -4.63 18.21 -1.88
CA GLN A 246 -5.11 17.81 -3.20
C GLN A 246 -3.96 17.26 -4.06
N TRP A 247 -2.81 17.96 -4.06
CA TRP A 247 -1.64 17.53 -4.80
C TRP A 247 -1.07 16.22 -4.23
N LEU A 248 -1.02 16.07 -2.90
CA LEU A 248 -0.61 14.80 -2.29
C LEU A 248 -1.48 13.65 -2.76
N SER A 249 -2.80 13.82 -2.75
CA SER A 249 -3.72 12.75 -3.15
C SER A 249 -3.61 12.40 -4.64
N GLU A 250 -3.32 13.37 -5.50
CA GLU A 250 -3.11 13.13 -6.93
C GLU A 250 -1.78 12.40 -7.23
N HIS A 251 -0.72 12.66 -6.45
CA HIS A 251 0.66 12.27 -6.81
C HIS A 251 1.31 11.23 -5.90
N LEU A 252 0.88 11.11 -4.65
CA LEU A 252 1.44 10.20 -3.66
C LEU A 252 0.43 9.15 -3.16
N SER A 253 -0.78 9.09 -3.72
CA SER A 253 -1.68 7.97 -3.44
C SER A 253 -1.08 6.67 -3.98
N TYR A 254 -1.31 5.58 -3.27
CA TYR A 254 -1.04 4.23 -3.77
C TYR A 254 -1.96 3.91 -4.96
N PRO A 255 -1.70 2.83 -5.72
CA PRO A 255 -2.54 2.44 -6.85
C PRO A 255 -4.01 2.23 -6.47
N ASP A 256 -4.28 1.90 -5.21
CA ASP A 256 -5.64 1.77 -4.66
C ASP A 256 -6.34 3.11 -4.41
N ASN A 257 -5.68 4.21 -4.78
CA ASN A 257 -6.15 5.60 -4.70
C ASN A 257 -6.26 6.15 -3.27
N PHE A 258 -5.66 5.49 -2.28
CA PHE A 258 -5.54 6.01 -0.92
C PHE A 258 -4.14 6.56 -0.62
N LEU A 259 -4.12 7.63 0.18
CA LEU A 259 -2.95 8.06 0.92
C LEU A 259 -2.83 7.24 2.20
N HIS A 260 -1.88 6.31 2.23
CA HIS A 260 -1.50 5.61 3.46
C HIS A 260 -0.40 6.40 4.15
N MET A 261 -0.68 6.95 5.33
CA MET A 261 0.27 7.80 6.06
C MET A 261 0.52 7.28 7.47
N CYS A 262 1.80 7.12 7.82
CA CYS A 262 2.24 6.83 9.17
C CYS A 262 2.40 8.14 9.95
N VAL A 263 1.80 8.20 11.12
CA VAL A 263 1.81 9.32 12.07
C VAL A 263 2.82 9.02 13.17
N PHE A 264 3.81 9.88 13.33
CA PHE A 264 4.86 9.75 14.35
C PHE A 264 5.26 11.12 14.91
#